data_AF-A0A932EES1-F1
#
_entry.id   AF-A0A932EES1-F1
#
_cell.length_a   1.000
_cell.length_b   1.000
_cell.length_c   1.000
_cell.angle_alpha   90.00
_cell.angle_beta   90.00
_cell.angle_gamma   90.00
#
_symmetry.space_group_name_H-M   'P 1'
#
loop_
_entity.id
_entity.type
_entity.pdbx_description
1 polymer ?
#
loop_
_entity_poly.entity_id
_entity_poly.type
_entity_poly.pdbx_seq_one_letter_code
_entity_poly.pdbx_strand_id
1 'polypeptide(L)'
;MSKKILIALIIIVTLRVLLFLNFSVKDWKILIPLLITSLGIILIQKKVKKTAWLFPAIFLLIISANLFNPLELGIRGNPVPIWLVDEQRREHGVNYDNLEVLIMHNKVVNYSLSYLSHYFDYFRGDFLFVNGNFLYLFDALFLILGFRIIITSPRGWESILIWLLAAPVIPALDFQPPNVLKAINMYLPLIIISTFGVLRLINGVKYKRI
;
A
#
# COMPACT_ATOMS: atom_id res chain seq x y z
N MET A 1 -12.75 20.51 13.05
CA MET A 1 -13.05 20.37 11.61
C MET A 1 -14.48 20.86 11.36
N SER A 2 -14.71 21.78 10.42
CA SER A 2 -16.07 22.31 10.19
C SER A 2 -16.98 21.24 9.57
N LYS A 3 -18.29 21.28 9.88
CA LYS A 3 -19.28 20.34 9.30
C LYS A 3 -19.21 20.30 7.75
N LYS A 4 -18.91 21.44 7.12
CA LYS A 4 -18.76 21.56 5.66
C LYS A 4 -17.57 20.75 5.10
N ILE A 5 -16.45 20.74 5.82
CA ILE A 5 -15.26 19.96 5.43
C ILE A 5 -15.51 18.46 5.58
N LEU A 6 -16.24 18.06 6.63
CA LEU A 6 -16.62 16.66 6.84
C LEU A 6 -17.55 16.16 5.72
N ILE A 7 -18.55 16.96 5.33
CA ILE A 7 -19.47 16.61 4.24
C ILE A 7 -18.73 16.50 2.90
N ALA A 8 -17.83 17.44 2.59
CA ALA A 8 -17.03 17.40 1.37
C ALA A 8 -16.14 16.13 1.31
N LEU A 9 -15.52 15.75 2.42
CA LEU A 9 -14.74 14.51 2.52
C LEU A 9 -15.61 13.26 2.29
N ILE A 10 -16.79 13.20 2.91
CA ILE A 10 -17.72 12.09 2.74
C ILE A 10 -18.16 11.97 1.28
N ILE A 11 -18.50 13.08 0.62
CA ILE A 11 -18.92 13.08 -0.79
C ILE A 11 -17.78 12.61 -1.69
N ILE A 12 -16.56 13.11 -1.50
CA ILE A 12 -15.40 12.73 -2.32
C ILE A 12 -15.06 11.24 -2.15
N VAL A 13 -15.07 10.74 -0.90
CA VAL A 13 -14.82 9.32 -0.61
C VAL A 13 -15.91 8.45 -1.23
N THR A 14 -17.18 8.82 -1.06
CA THR A 14 -18.32 8.06 -1.62
C THR A 14 -18.26 8.03 -3.15
N LEU A 15 -17.99 9.19 -3.79
CA LEU A 15 -17.90 9.28 -5.24
C LEU A 15 -16.75 8.44 -5.80
N ARG A 16 -15.59 8.43 -5.12
CA ARG A 16 -14.45 7.58 -5.52
C ARG A 16 -14.69 6.10 -5.27
N VAL A 17 -15.42 5.72 -4.21
CA VAL A 17 -15.86 4.32 -3.97
C VAL A 17 -16.87 3.88 -5.04
N LEU A 18 -17.80 4.74 -5.45
CA LEU A 18 -18.77 4.44 -6.51
C LEU A 18 -18.10 4.30 -7.89
N LEU A 19 -17.14 5.18 -8.22
CA LEU A 19 -16.32 5.03 -9.42
C LEU A 19 -15.49 3.73 -9.40
N PHE A 20 -15.16 3.25 -8.19
CA PHE A 20 -14.38 2.03 -8.00
C PHE A 20 -15.21 0.74 -8.14
N LEU A 21 -16.47 0.72 -7.70
CA LEU A 21 -17.37 -0.43 -7.88
C LEU A 21 -17.64 -0.78 -9.35
N ASN A 22 -17.23 0.06 -10.29
CA ASN A 22 -17.38 -0.14 -11.72
C ASN A 22 -16.22 -0.95 -12.36
N PHE A 23 -15.22 -1.42 -11.59
CA PHE A 23 -14.16 -2.32 -12.06
C PHE A 23 -14.49 -3.81 -11.84
N SER A 24 -14.26 -4.63 -12.86
CA SER A 24 -14.69 -6.04 -13.00
C SER A 24 -14.22 -7.03 -11.92
N VAL A 25 -15.06 -7.23 -10.90
CA VAL A 25 -15.57 -8.44 -10.18
C VAL A 25 -14.73 -9.73 -9.97
N LYS A 26 -13.44 -9.88 -10.32
CA LYS A 26 -12.72 -11.13 -9.97
C LYS A 26 -11.90 -11.12 -8.67
N ASP A 27 -11.43 -9.97 -8.19
CA ASP A 27 -10.46 -9.91 -7.06
C ASP A 27 -10.99 -9.22 -5.78
N TRP A 28 -12.31 -9.02 -5.67
CA TRP A 28 -12.95 -8.28 -4.55
C TRP A 28 -12.80 -8.93 -3.16
N LYS A 29 -12.34 -10.18 -3.10
CA LYS A 29 -12.24 -10.97 -1.86
C LYS A 29 -11.27 -10.40 -0.82
N ILE A 30 -10.27 -9.62 -1.25
CA ILE A 30 -9.30 -8.98 -0.35
C ILE A 30 -9.76 -7.57 0.07
N LEU A 31 -10.47 -6.88 -0.82
CA LEU A 31 -10.94 -5.51 -0.62
C LEU A 31 -12.06 -5.41 0.41
N ILE A 32 -13.03 -6.33 0.38
CA ILE A 32 -14.19 -6.29 1.27
C ILE A 32 -13.79 -6.46 2.74
N PRO A 33 -12.94 -7.44 3.14
CA PRO A 33 -12.48 -7.55 4.51
C PRO A 33 -11.76 -6.30 5.00
N LEU A 34 -10.90 -5.69 4.17
CA LEU A 34 -10.08 -4.53 4.51
C LEU A 34 -10.91 -3.23 4.62
N LEU A 35 -11.92 -3.09 3.76
CA LEU A 35 -12.87 -1.98 3.78
C LEU A 35 -13.82 -2.11 4.98
N ILE A 36 -14.28 -3.33 5.30
CA ILE A 36 -15.05 -3.61 6.52
C ILE A 36 -14.21 -3.38 7.78
N THR A 37 -12.92 -3.73 7.77
CA THR A 37 -12.05 -3.45 8.92
C THR A 37 -11.83 -1.97 9.12
N SER A 38 -11.46 -1.25 8.07
CA SER A 38 -11.20 0.19 8.15
C SER A 38 -12.47 0.97 8.53
N LEU A 39 -13.65 0.59 8.03
CA LEU A 39 -14.92 1.17 8.46
C LEU A 39 -15.27 0.80 9.91
N GLY A 40 -15.11 -0.46 10.31
CA GLY A 40 -15.33 -0.91 11.69
C GLY A 40 -14.42 -0.17 12.68
N ILE A 41 -13.17 0.04 12.29
CA ILE A 41 -12.17 0.84 13.00
C ILE A 41 -12.64 2.29 13.22
N ILE A 42 -13.08 2.96 12.15
CA ILE A 42 -13.52 4.37 12.22
C ILE A 42 -14.79 4.52 13.08
N LEU A 43 -15.70 3.54 13.01
CA LEU A 43 -16.95 3.56 13.78
C LEU A 43 -16.71 3.25 15.26
N ILE A 44 -15.78 2.36 15.60
CA ILE A 44 -15.45 1.99 17.00
C ILE A 44 -14.65 3.10 17.70
N GLN A 45 -13.72 3.76 17.01
CA GLN A 45 -12.94 4.89 17.55
C GLN A 45 -13.82 6.03 18.04
N LYS A 46 -14.97 6.26 17.41
CA LYS A 46 -15.89 7.33 17.79
C LYS A 46 -16.66 7.02 19.08
N LYS A 47 -16.73 5.75 19.52
CA LYS A 47 -17.55 5.30 20.65
C LYS A 47 -16.77 4.84 21.88
N VAL A 48 -15.52 4.37 21.76
CA VAL A 48 -14.83 3.72 22.89
C VAL A 48 -13.44 4.31 23.11
N LYS A 49 -13.32 5.23 24.09
CA LYS A 49 -12.07 5.94 24.45
C LYS A 49 -10.98 5.05 25.08
N LYS A 50 -11.21 3.74 25.28
CA LYS A 50 -10.31 2.84 26.06
C LYS A 50 -9.77 1.61 25.29
N THR A 51 -10.09 1.44 24.01
CA THR A 51 -9.78 0.21 23.26
C THR A 51 -8.68 0.39 22.21
N ALA A 52 -7.57 1.03 22.60
CA ALA A 52 -6.38 1.13 21.74
C ALA A 52 -5.79 -0.25 21.38
N TRP A 53 -6.03 -1.28 22.21
CA TRP A 53 -5.51 -2.64 22.05
C TRP A 53 -6.38 -3.58 21.19
N LEU A 54 -7.66 -3.28 20.99
CA LEU A 54 -8.50 -4.05 20.07
C LEU A 54 -8.07 -3.85 18.60
N PHE A 55 -7.38 -2.74 18.33
CA PHE A 55 -6.92 -2.34 17.00
C PHE A 55 -5.85 -3.28 16.44
N PRO A 56 -4.70 -3.51 17.11
CA PRO A 56 -3.74 -4.51 16.66
C PRO A 56 -4.32 -5.92 16.74
N ALA A 57 -5.19 -6.23 17.72
CA ALA A 57 -5.76 -7.56 17.86
C ALA A 57 -6.69 -7.93 16.69
N ILE A 58 -7.60 -7.06 16.26
CA ILE A 58 -8.51 -7.33 15.11
C ILE A 58 -7.74 -7.30 13.79
N PHE A 59 -6.76 -6.40 13.66
CA PHE A 59 -5.86 -6.35 12.51
C PHE A 59 -5.02 -7.63 12.40
N LEU A 60 -4.43 -8.10 13.51
CA LEU A 60 -3.72 -9.37 13.59
C LEU A 60 -4.64 -10.55 13.35
N LEU A 61 -5.90 -10.50 13.83
CA LEU A 61 -6.87 -11.57 13.65
C LEU A 61 -7.31 -11.68 12.19
N ILE A 62 -7.47 -10.56 11.47
CA ILE A 62 -7.82 -10.54 10.04
C ILE A 62 -6.63 -10.85 9.14
N ILE A 63 -5.42 -10.47 9.54
CA ILE A 63 -4.19 -11.00 8.95
C ILE A 63 -4.16 -12.52 9.15
N SER A 64 -4.39 -13.02 10.36
CA SER A 64 -4.36 -14.47 10.67
C SER A 64 -5.49 -15.25 9.99
N ALA A 65 -6.65 -14.63 9.78
CA ALA A 65 -7.82 -15.27 9.16
C ALA A 65 -7.81 -15.23 7.63
N ASN A 66 -7.00 -14.36 6.99
CA ASN A 66 -6.68 -14.47 5.56
C ASN A 66 -5.39 -15.27 5.31
N LEU A 67 -4.70 -15.67 6.37
CA LEU A 67 -3.54 -16.57 6.40
C LEU A 67 -3.94 -18.05 6.30
N PHE A 68 -5.01 -18.40 5.57
CA PHE A 68 -5.34 -19.81 5.39
C PHE A 68 -4.40 -20.56 4.44
N ASN A 69 -3.33 -19.92 3.94
CA ASN A 69 -2.02 -20.55 3.67
C ASN A 69 -0.94 -19.45 3.41
N PRO A 70 -0.27 -18.88 4.42
CA PRO A 70 0.93 -18.03 4.20
C PRO A 70 2.02 -18.75 3.40
N LEU A 71 1.99 -20.08 3.39
CA LEU A 71 2.86 -20.90 2.57
C LEU A 71 2.58 -20.73 1.07
N GLU A 72 1.32 -20.52 0.66
CA GLU A 72 0.92 -20.29 -0.74
C GLU A 72 1.13 -18.84 -1.20
N LEU A 73 1.37 -17.90 -0.27
CA LEU A 73 1.69 -16.50 -0.57
C LEU A 73 3.17 -16.25 -0.23
N GLY A 74 4.06 -16.39 -1.21
CA GLY A 74 5.50 -16.24 -1.06
C GLY A 74 6.26 -17.45 -1.60
N ILE A 75 7.24 -17.97 -0.85
CA ILE A 75 8.22 -18.98 -1.32
C ILE A 75 7.59 -20.21 -2.00
N ARG A 76 6.45 -20.75 -1.53
CA ARG A 76 5.79 -21.88 -2.23
C ARG A 76 4.77 -21.46 -3.28
N GLY A 77 4.23 -20.24 -3.19
CA GLY A 77 3.33 -19.67 -4.19
C GLY A 77 4.03 -19.22 -5.45
N ASN A 78 5.24 -18.68 -5.29
CA ASN A 78 6.06 -18.22 -6.38
C ASN A 78 7.55 -18.49 -6.07
N PRO A 79 8.08 -19.66 -6.50
CA PRO A 79 9.47 -20.05 -6.30
C PRO A 79 10.44 -19.37 -7.28
N VAL A 80 9.98 -18.47 -8.16
CA VAL A 80 10.81 -17.86 -9.21
C VAL A 80 12.11 -17.24 -8.67
N PRO A 81 12.13 -16.47 -7.57
CA PRO A 81 13.39 -15.95 -7.04
C PRO A 81 14.35 -17.06 -6.64
N ILE A 82 13.86 -18.17 -6.09
CA ILE A 82 14.71 -19.30 -5.68
C ILE A 82 15.29 -20.01 -6.89
N TRP A 83 14.49 -20.24 -7.92
CA TRP A 83 14.95 -20.85 -9.17
C TRP A 83 15.99 -19.98 -9.87
N LEU A 84 15.83 -18.66 -9.85
CA LEU A 84 16.83 -17.74 -10.38
C LEU A 84 18.17 -17.88 -9.66
N VAL A 85 18.17 -18.02 -8.33
CA VAL A 85 19.40 -18.27 -7.58
C VAL A 85 20.02 -19.61 -7.93
N ASP A 86 19.21 -20.66 -8.08
CA ASP A 86 19.71 -21.98 -8.47
C ASP A 86 20.33 -21.94 -9.88
N GLU A 87 19.76 -21.15 -10.79
CA GLU A 87 20.32 -20.94 -12.13
C GLU A 87 21.63 -20.14 -12.08
N GLN A 88 21.68 -19.05 -11.31
CA GLN A 88 22.90 -18.26 -11.08
C GLN A 88 24.04 -19.09 -10.47
N ARG A 89 23.72 -20.10 -9.64
CA ARG A 89 24.72 -21.04 -9.12
C ARG A 89 25.22 -21.98 -10.20
N ARG A 90 24.34 -22.49 -11.06
CA ARG A 90 24.71 -23.38 -12.17
C ARG A 90 25.63 -22.71 -13.19
N GLU A 91 25.59 -21.39 -13.32
CA GLU A 91 26.54 -20.62 -14.13
C GLU A 91 28.00 -20.81 -13.70
N HIS A 92 28.26 -21.26 -12.46
CA HIS A 92 29.60 -21.60 -11.96
C HIS A 92 30.06 -23.02 -12.33
N GLY A 93 29.31 -23.74 -13.17
CA GLY A 93 29.67 -25.06 -13.66
C GLY A 93 29.82 -26.08 -12.52
N VAL A 94 30.93 -26.82 -12.49
CA VAL A 94 31.20 -27.86 -11.46
C VAL A 94 31.31 -27.27 -10.04
N ASN A 95 31.57 -25.98 -9.91
CA ASN A 95 31.78 -25.29 -8.63
C ASN A 95 30.48 -24.73 -8.02
N TYR A 96 29.30 -25.10 -8.54
CA TYR A 96 28.02 -24.52 -8.12
C TYR A 96 27.70 -24.68 -6.61
N ASP A 97 28.32 -25.66 -5.95
CA ASP A 97 28.18 -25.94 -4.51
C ASP A 97 29.36 -25.43 -3.65
N ASN A 98 30.34 -24.73 -4.24
CA ASN A 98 31.46 -24.15 -3.47
C ASN A 98 30.95 -23.07 -2.52
N LEU A 99 31.58 -22.96 -1.34
CA LEU A 99 31.19 -22.00 -0.29
C LEU A 99 31.16 -20.55 -0.80
N GLU A 100 32.09 -20.17 -1.68
CA GLU A 100 32.12 -18.88 -2.33
C GLU A 100 30.83 -18.61 -3.13
N VAL A 101 30.42 -19.57 -3.96
CA VAL A 101 29.21 -19.50 -4.80
C VAL A 101 27.95 -19.49 -3.93
N LEU A 102 27.90 -20.27 -2.84
CA LEU A 102 26.78 -20.29 -1.90
C LEU A 102 26.60 -18.96 -1.16
N ILE A 103 27.72 -18.28 -0.83
CA ILE A 103 27.71 -16.96 -0.19
C ILE A 103 27.28 -15.89 -1.19
N MET A 104 27.84 -15.89 -2.40
CA MET A 104 27.45 -14.93 -3.45
C MET A 104 25.98 -15.07 -3.82
N HIS A 105 25.51 -16.30 -3.99
CA HIS A 105 24.16 -16.63 -4.42
C HIS A 105 23.32 -17.15 -3.26
N ASN A 106 23.20 -16.35 -2.21
CA ASN A 106 22.40 -16.71 -1.05
C ASN A 106 20.90 -16.58 -1.35
N LYS A 107 20.15 -17.69 -1.23
CA LYS A 107 18.70 -17.73 -1.52
C LYS A 107 17.88 -16.74 -0.70
N VAL A 108 18.20 -16.56 0.58
CA VAL A 108 17.48 -15.64 1.47
C VAL A 108 17.74 -14.20 1.04
N VAL A 109 19.01 -13.85 0.79
CA VAL A 109 19.39 -12.49 0.37
C VAL A 109 18.75 -12.15 -0.97
N ASN A 110 18.87 -13.02 -1.98
CA ASN A 110 18.29 -12.78 -3.30
C ASN A 110 16.76 -12.70 -3.25
N TYR A 111 16.09 -13.59 -2.50
CA TYR A 111 14.64 -13.49 -2.30
C TYR A 111 14.25 -12.16 -1.65
N SER A 112 14.96 -11.74 -0.60
CA SER A 112 14.71 -10.45 0.07
C SER A 112 14.94 -9.26 -0.87
N LEU A 113 15.99 -9.28 -1.67
CA LEU A 113 16.26 -8.24 -2.66
C LEU A 113 15.18 -8.20 -3.75
N SER A 114 14.78 -9.35 -4.29
CA SER A 114 13.68 -9.43 -5.24
C SER A 114 12.38 -8.92 -4.64
N TYR A 115 12.08 -9.28 -3.39
CA TYR A 115 10.87 -8.82 -2.69
C TYR A 115 10.88 -7.30 -2.51
N LEU A 116 12.00 -6.75 -2.02
CA LEU A 116 12.15 -5.31 -1.83
C LEU A 116 12.03 -4.55 -3.16
N SER A 117 12.63 -5.08 -4.24
CA SER A 117 12.48 -4.49 -5.58
C SER A 117 11.00 -4.39 -5.98
N HIS A 118 10.26 -5.50 -5.90
CA HIS A 118 8.84 -5.53 -6.26
C HIS A 118 7.98 -4.68 -5.32
N TYR A 119 8.34 -4.62 -4.03
CA TYR A 119 7.68 -3.75 -3.07
C TYR A 119 7.85 -2.28 -3.43
N PHE A 120 9.06 -1.84 -3.76
CA PHE A 120 9.34 -0.46 -4.14
C PHE A 120 8.80 -0.12 -5.54
N ASP A 121 8.59 -1.10 -6.42
CA ASP A 121 7.98 -0.85 -7.73
C ASP A 121 6.57 -0.24 -7.64
N TYR A 122 5.81 -0.52 -6.57
CA TYR A 122 4.52 0.14 -6.31
C TYR A 122 4.63 1.63 -5.99
N PHE A 123 5.79 2.12 -5.55
CA PHE A 123 6.02 3.53 -5.23
C PHE A 123 6.70 4.31 -6.35
N ARG A 124 7.06 3.66 -7.46
CA ARG A 124 7.71 4.34 -8.58
C ARG A 124 6.74 5.28 -9.30
N GLY A 125 7.27 6.40 -9.76
CA GLY A 125 6.47 7.42 -10.45
C GLY A 125 5.88 6.94 -11.77
N ASP A 126 6.53 5.98 -12.45
CA ASP A 126 6.02 5.35 -13.67
C ASP A 126 4.71 4.59 -13.40
N PHE A 127 4.68 3.76 -12.36
CA PHE A 127 3.48 3.07 -11.90
C PHE A 127 2.41 4.04 -11.36
N LEU A 128 2.82 4.99 -10.51
CA LEU A 128 1.88 5.90 -9.85
C LEU A 128 1.23 6.90 -10.81
N PHE A 129 1.98 7.47 -11.76
CA PHE A 129 1.54 8.66 -12.51
C PHE A 129 1.67 8.58 -14.04
N VAL A 130 2.61 7.80 -14.58
CA VAL A 130 2.92 7.82 -16.02
C VAL A 130 2.09 6.81 -16.79
N ASN A 131 1.99 5.59 -16.29
CA ASN A 131 1.25 4.51 -16.96
C ASN A 131 -0.27 4.68 -16.87
N GLY A 132 -0.75 5.83 -16.37
CA GLY A 132 -2.12 6.34 -16.51
C GLY A 132 -3.22 5.63 -15.71
N ASN A 133 -2.91 4.49 -15.08
CA ASN A 133 -3.94 3.62 -14.54
C ASN A 133 -4.13 3.72 -13.01
N PHE A 134 -3.24 4.43 -12.30
CA PHE A 134 -3.29 4.48 -10.83
C PHE A 134 -3.67 5.87 -10.28
N LEU A 135 -2.89 6.91 -10.59
CA LEU A 135 -3.21 8.31 -10.28
C LEU A 135 -2.97 9.19 -11.51
N TYR A 136 -3.62 10.35 -11.56
CA TYR A 136 -3.36 11.33 -12.61
C TYR A 136 -2.05 12.08 -12.33
N LEU A 137 -1.39 12.58 -13.37
CA LEU A 137 -0.14 13.36 -13.21
C LEU A 137 -0.33 14.60 -12.32
N PHE A 138 -1.51 15.25 -12.36
CA PHE A 138 -1.80 16.39 -11.49
C PHE A 138 -1.97 15.99 -10.01
N ASP A 139 -2.32 14.72 -9.71
CA ASP A 139 -2.38 14.23 -8.32
C ASP A 139 -0.98 14.23 -7.69
N ALA A 140 0.10 14.14 -8.48
CA ALA A 140 1.48 14.25 -7.98
C ALA A 140 1.73 15.60 -7.28
N LEU A 141 1.23 16.70 -7.85
CA LEU A 141 1.34 18.04 -7.24
C LEU A 141 0.66 18.08 -5.87
N PHE A 142 -0.55 17.53 -5.78
CA PHE A 142 -1.31 17.51 -4.54
C PHE A 142 -0.71 16.55 -3.51
N LEU A 143 -0.18 15.41 -3.94
CA LEU A 143 0.55 14.49 -3.06
C LEU A 143 1.80 15.14 -2.46
N ILE A 144 2.60 15.86 -3.26
CA ILE A 144 3.78 16.59 -2.76
C ILE A 144 3.37 17.57 -1.65
N LEU A 145 2.27 18.30 -1.85
CA LEU A 145 1.75 19.23 -0.84
C LEU A 145 1.18 18.52 0.39
N GLY A 146 0.50 17.39 0.19
CA GLY A 146 0.01 16.53 1.26
C GLY A 146 1.16 16.00 2.13
N PHE A 147 2.19 15.43 1.51
CA PHE A 147 3.39 14.96 2.22
C PHE A 147 4.13 16.10 2.92
N ARG A 148 4.21 17.29 2.32
CA ARG A 148 4.77 18.47 3.00
C ARG A 148 4.04 18.77 4.32
N ILE A 149 2.71 18.69 4.34
CA ILE A 149 1.91 18.89 5.57
C ILE A 149 2.27 17.83 6.61
N ILE A 150 2.37 16.57 6.20
CA ILE A 150 2.72 15.45 7.07
C ILE A 150 4.11 15.64 7.68
N ILE A 151 5.10 16.02 6.88
CA ILE A 151 6.47 16.28 7.36
C ILE A 151 6.49 17.43 8.38
N THR A 152 5.71 18.49 8.16
CA THR A 152 5.63 19.61 9.11
C THR A 152 4.81 19.33 10.37
N SER A 153 3.88 18.39 10.29
CA SER A 153 2.90 18.08 11.35
C SER A 153 2.57 16.58 11.37
N PRO A 154 3.52 15.72 11.78
CA PRO A 154 3.38 14.27 11.63
C PRO A 154 2.37 13.63 12.59
N ARG A 155 2.08 14.28 13.73
CA ARG A 155 1.15 13.76 14.74
C ARG A 155 -0.24 13.54 14.14
N GLY A 156 -0.75 12.32 14.25
CA GLY A 156 -2.08 11.91 13.77
C GLY A 156 -2.09 11.32 12.35
N TRP A 157 -0.94 11.26 11.67
CA TRP A 157 -0.80 10.67 10.33
C TRP A 157 -0.23 9.25 10.34
N GLU A 158 0.17 8.75 11.51
CA GLU A 158 0.89 7.50 11.67
C GLU A 158 0.09 6.34 11.06
N SER A 159 -1.21 6.27 11.31
CA SER A 159 -2.07 5.21 10.76
C SER A 159 -2.17 5.25 9.24
N ILE A 160 -2.17 6.44 8.63
CA ILE A 160 -2.25 6.59 7.17
C ILE A 160 -0.92 6.22 6.52
N LEU A 161 0.20 6.60 7.13
CA LEU A 161 1.54 6.25 6.64
C LEU A 161 1.82 4.76 6.79
N ILE A 162 1.47 4.16 7.94
CA ILE A 162 1.59 2.71 8.14
C ILE A 162 0.71 1.97 7.14
N TRP A 163 -0.52 2.43 6.87
CA TRP A 163 -1.35 1.85 5.82
C TRP A 163 -0.68 1.97 4.45
N LEU A 164 -0.21 3.15 4.07
CA LEU A 164 0.46 3.37 2.80
C LEU A 164 1.64 2.42 2.59
N LEU A 165 2.48 2.25 3.62
CA LEU A 165 3.64 1.36 3.58
C LEU A 165 3.24 -0.13 3.67
N ALA A 166 2.18 -0.47 4.38
CA ALA A 166 1.74 -1.86 4.49
C ALA A 166 1.01 -2.35 3.20
N ALA A 167 0.43 -1.44 2.42
CA ALA A 167 -0.42 -1.81 1.28
C ALA A 167 0.27 -2.69 0.22
N PRO A 168 1.54 -2.46 -0.18
CA PRO A 168 2.23 -3.30 -1.16
C PRO A 168 2.81 -4.60 -0.61
N VAL A 169 2.73 -4.85 0.72
CA VAL A 169 3.39 -6.01 1.36
C VAL A 169 2.93 -7.34 0.77
N ILE A 170 1.61 -7.54 0.65
CA ILE A 170 1.03 -8.78 0.10
C ILE A 170 1.23 -8.86 -1.43
N PRO A 171 0.93 -7.82 -2.22
CA PRO A 171 1.18 -7.85 -3.66
C PRO A 171 2.64 -8.12 -4.06
N ALA A 172 3.62 -7.61 -3.32
CA ALA A 172 5.03 -7.79 -3.61
C ALA A 172 5.51 -9.24 -3.44
N LEU A 173 4.82 -10.05 -2.63
CA LEU A 173 5.12 -11.48 -2.46
C LEU A 173 4.76 -12.31 -3.70
N ASP A 174 3.99 -11.77 -4.64
CA ASP A 174 3.64 -12.46 -5.88
C ASP A 174 4.70 -12.28 -6.99
N PHE A 175 5.72 -11.42 -6.78
CA PHE A 175 6.79 -11.15 -7.75
C PHE A 175 6.29 -10.87 -9.19
N GLN A 176 5.10 -10.28 -9.30
CA GLN A 176 4.53 -9.81 -10.56
C GLN A 176 4.74 -8.30 -10.66
N PRO A 177 4.84 -7.74 -11.88
CA PRO A 177 4.85 -6.30 -12.07
C PRO A 177 3.64 -5.63 -11.39
N PRO A 178 3.82 -4.40 -10.86
CA PRO A 178 2.78 -3.72 -10.13
C PRO A 178 1.56 -3.49 -11.03
N ASN A 179 0.38 -3.80 -10.50
CA ASN A 179 -0.88 -3.60 -11.20
C ASN A 179 -1.90 -2.90 -10.28
N VAL A 180 -2.87 -2.22 -10.89
CA VAL A 180 -3.84 -1.37 -10.17
C VAL A 180 -4.71 -2.18 -9.22
N LEU A 181 -5.14 -3.37 -9.64
CA LEU A 181 -6.02 -4.24 -8.85
C LEU A 181 -5.37 -4.65 -7.53
N LYS A 182 -4.07 -4.98 -7.56
CA LYS A 182 -3.28 -5.33 -6.38
C LYS A 182 -2.89 -4.12 -5.55
N ALA A 183 -2.64 -2.98 -6.19
CA ALA A 183 -2.26 -1.73 -5.53
C ALA A 183 -3.44 -0.98 -4.89
N ILE A 184 -4.65 -1.49 -4.99
CA ILE A 184 -5.83 -0.73 -4.59
C ILE A 184 -5.85 -0.33 -3.11
N ASN A 185 -5.30 -1.17 -2.23
CA ASN A 185 -5.20 -0.81 -0.82
C ASN A 185 -4.30 0.41 -0.59
N MET A 186 -3.39 0.70 -1.52
CA MET A 186 -2.51 1.88 -1.50
C MET A 186 -3.23 3.13 -2.05
N TYR A 187 -4.27 2.94 -2.88
CA TYR A 187 -5.01 4.04 -3.50
C TYR A 187 -5.69 4.94 -2.46
N LEU A 188 -6.31 4.35 -1.44
CA LEU A 188 -7.03 5.12 -0.41
C LEU A 188 -6.12 6.05 0.41
N PRO A 189 -5.00 5.59 1.01
CA PRO A 189 -4.11 6.50 1.74
C PRO A 189 -3.56 7.60 0.83
N LEU A 190 -3.22 7.31 -0.43
CA LEU A 190 -2.77 8.33 -1.38
C LEU A 190 -3.85 9.38 -1.68
N ILE A 191 -5.10 8.99 -1.83
CA ILE A 191 -6.21 9.96 -2.01
C ILE A 191 -6.35 10.86 -0.78
N ILE A 192 -6.27 10.29 0.43
CA ILE A 192 -6.39 11.08 1.66
C ILE A 192 -5.27 12.13 1.66
N ILE A 193 -4.02 11.72 1.44
CA ILE A 193 -2.86 12.63 1.41
C ILE A 193 -3.05 13.71 0.33
N SER A 194 -3.43 13.31 -0.89
CA SER A 194 -3.70 14.23 -2.02
C SER A 194 -4.80 15.25 -1.66
N THR A 195 -5.90 14.80 -1.04
CA THR A 195 -7.02 15.66 -0.63
C THR A 195 -6.58 16.74 0.37
N PHE A 196 -5.71 16.39 1.32
CA PHE A 196 -5.14 17.38 2.24
C PHE A 196 -4.21 18.37 1.53
N GLY A 197 -3.47 17.93 0.51
CA GLY A 197 -2.70 18.81 -0.37
C GLY A 197 -3.57 19.84 -1.09
N VAL A 198 -4.70 19.40 -1.66
CA VAL A 198 -5.69 20.29 -2.28
C VAL A 198 -6.26 21.30 -1.27
N LEU A 199 -6.64 20.84 -0.07
CA LEU A 199 -7.16 21.71 0.99
C LEU A 199 -6.16 22.79 1.39
N ARG A 200 -4.86 22.47 1.43
CA ARG A 200 -3.80 23.43 1.73
C ARG A 200 -3.67 24.51 0.67
N LEU A 201 -3.78 24.16 -0.62
CA LEU A 201 -3.80 25.15 -1.70
C LEU A 201 -4.98 26.11 -1.57
N ILE A 202 -6.19 25.56 -1.39
CA ILE A 202 -7.42 26.36 -1.29
C ILE A 202 -7.33 27.33 -0.10
N ASN A 203 -6.85 26.87 1.05
CA ASN A 203 -6.72 27.71 2.24
C ASN A 203 -5.58 28.75 2.13
N GLY A 204 -4.47 28.40 1.47
CA GLY A 204 -3.37 29.33 1.22
C GLY A 204 -3.79 30.51 0.33
N VAL A 205 -4.65 30.27 -0.66
CA VAL A 205 -5.20 31.33 -1.52
C VAL A 205 -6.10 32.30 -0.73
N LYS A 206 -6.86 31.80 0.26
CA LYS A 206 -7.74 32.65 1.09
C LYS A 206 -6.96 33.60 2.00
N TYR A 207 -5.81 33.19 2.52
CA TYR A 207 -5.03 33.99 3.46
C TYR A 207 -4.27 35.16 2.82
N LYS A 208 -4.11 35.15 1.48
CA LYS A 208 -3.49 36.25 0.71
C LYS A 208 -4.50 37.30 0.19
N ARG A 209 -5.80 37.10 0.39
CA ARG A 209 -6.86 38.01 -0.10
C ARG A 209 -7.41 38.95 0.99
N ILE A 210 -6.67 39.14 2.07
CA ILE A 210 -6.91 40.13 3.13
C ILE A 210 -5.63 40.95 3.22
#